data_AF-A0A7J7MDZ6-F1
#
_entry.id   AF-A0A7J7MDZ6-F1
#
_cell.length_a   1.000
_cell.length_b   1.000
_cell.length_c   1.000
_cell.angle_alpha   90.00
_cell.angle_beta   90.00
_cell.angle_gamma   90.00
#
_symmetry.space_group_name_H-M   'P 1'
#
loop_
_entity.id
_entity.type
_entity.pdbx_description
1 polymer ?
#
loop_
_entity_poly.entity_id
_entity_poly.type
_entity_poly.pdbx_seq_one_letter_code
_entity_poly.pdbx_strand_id
1 'polypeptide(L)' 'MSFCVHTVDISVIDLTVRLEKKATYDHIKAAIKEESESKLKGILGYTEDYVVSTDFVGDNRLMLFMTYVLHHVSMF' A
#
# COMPACT_ATOMS: atom_id res chain seq x y z
N MET A 1 -6.38 11.44 10.63
CA MET A 1 -7.85 11.35 10.64
C MET A 1 -8.24 9.95 10.16
N SER A 2 -9.43 9.47 10.52
CA SER A 2 -9.95 8.18 10.04
C SER A 2 -11.39 8.37 9.54
N PHE A 3 -11.78 7.64 8.50
CA PHE A 3 -13.12 7.67 7.94
C PHE A 3 -13.66 6.25 7.86
N CYS A 4 -14.80 5.98 8.51
CA CYS A 4 -15.45 4.68 8.46
C CYS A 4 -16.45 4.68 7.31
N VAL A 5 -16.25 3.78 6.36
CA VAL A 5 -17.17 3.53 5.24
C VAL A 5 -17.97 2.26 5.49
N HIS A 6 -19.07 2.08 4.75
CA HIS A 6 -19.91 0.88 4.83
C HIS A 6 -19.22 -0.33 4.16
N THR A 7 -18.12 -0.79 4.74
CA THR A 7 -17.44 -2.04 4.38
C THR A 7 -17.46 -2.97 5.59
N VAL A 8 -17.68 -4.27 5.35
CA VAL A 8 -17.78 -5.29 6.40
C VAL A 8 -16.42 -5.63 7.01
N ASP A 9 -15.37 -5.57 6.21
CA ASP A 9 -13.99 -5.86 6.60
C ASP A 9 -13.03 -5.13 5.65
N ILE A 10 -11.77 -5.03 6.04
CA ILE A 10 -10.66 -4.37 5.33
C ILE A 10 -10.68 -2.83 5.42
N SER A 11 -9.51 -2.27 5.71
CA SER A 11 -9.25 -0.82 5.79
C SER A 11 -8.05 -0.43 4.94
N VAL A 12 -8.03 0.82 4.47
CA VAL A 12 -6.90 1.39 3.70
C VAL A 12 -6.23 2.49 4.50
N ILE A 13 -4.90 2.56 4.39
CA ILE A 13 -4.09 3.64 4.97
C ILE A 13 -3.64 4.57 3.84
N ASP A 14 -4.05 5.84 3.93
CA ASP A 14 -3.51 6.92 3.11
C ASP A 14 -2.37 7.61 3.86
N LEU A 15 -1.14 7.48 3.36
CA LEU A 15 0.04 8.04 3.99
C LEU A 15 0.67 9.12 3.09
N THR A 16 0.48 10.37 3.47
CA THR A 16 1.15 11.52 2.84
C THR A 16 2.26 12.03 3.75
N VAL A 17 3.52 11.96 3.29
CA VAL A 17 4.71 12.41 4.04
C VAL A 17 5.65 13.23 3.17
N ARG A 18 6.38 14.17 3.79
CA ARG A 18 7.47 14.91 3.14
C ARG A 18 8.79 14.20 3.40
N LEU A 19 9.43 13.73 2.34
CA LEU A 19 10.75 13.09 2.43
C LEU A 19 11.84 14.16 2.52
N GLU A 20 12.81 13.94 3.41
CA GLU A 20 13.99 14.81 3.54
C GLU A 20 14.90 14.71 2.30
N LYS A 21 14.99 13.51 1.72
CA LYS A 21 15.75 13.23 0.49
C LYS A 21 14.80 13.14 -0.69
N LYS A 22 15.21 13.69 -1.84
CA LYS A 22 14.49 13.52 -3.11
C LYS A 22 14.49 12.03 -3.46
N ALA A 23 13.29 11.46 -3.58
CA ALA A 23 13.08 10.12 -4.08
C ALA A 23 12.09 10.17 -5.24
N THR A 24 12.33 9.37 -6.27
CA THR A 24 11.36 9.15 -7.35
C THR A 24 10.36 8.08 -6.95
N TYR A 25 9.19 8.09 -7.58
CA TYR A 25 8.16 7.08 -7.33
C TYR A 25 8.67 5.65 -7.52
N ASP A 26 9.46 5.43 -8.57
CA ASP A 26 10.03 4.11 -8.86
C ASP A 26 11.03 3.66 -7.79
N HIS A 27 11.77 4.60 -7.18
CA HIS A 27 12.67 4.27 -6.08
C HIS A 27 11.89 3.86 -4.82
N ILE A 28 10.77 4.51 -4.54
CA ILE A 28 9.89 4.14 -3.41
C ILE A 28 9.31 2.75 -3.62
N LYS A 29 8.77 2.47 -4.82
CA LYS A 29 8.24 1.14 -5.17
C LYS A 29 9.30 0.05 -5.05
N ALA A 30 10.50 0.30 -5.58
CA ALA A 30 11.60 -0.64 -5.51
C ALA A 30 12.00 -0.94 -4.06
N ALA A 31 12.14 0.09 -3.22
CA ALA A 31 12.49 -0.09 -1.81
C ALA A 31 11.43 -0.88 -1.04
N ILE A 32 10.14 -0.59 -1.27
CA ILE A 32 9.04 -1.31 -0.63
C ILE A 32 8.98 -2.77 -1.10
N LYS A 33 9.16 -3.00 -2.40
CA LYS A 33 9.20 -4.36 -2.97
C LYS A 33 10.35 -5.18 -2.38
N GLU A 34 11.55 -4.60 -2.32
CA GLU A 34 12.72 -5.25 -1.72
C GLU A 34 12.49 -5.62 -0.25
N GLU A 35 11.98 -4.68 0.56
CA GLU A 35 11.70 -4.95 1.97
C GLU A 35 10.56 -5.96 2.16
N SER A 36 9.58 -6.00 1.24
CA SER A 36 8.50 -7.01 1.23
C SER A 36 9.02 -8.43 0.94
N GLU A 37 10.04 -8.56 0.09
CA GLU A 37 10.65 -9.85 -0.25
C GLU A 37 11.74 -10.27 0.76
N SER A 38 12.29 -9.31 1.49
CA SER A 38 13.39 -9.47 2.44
C SER A 38 12.91 -9.54 3.89
N LYS A 39 13.05 -8.46 4.66
CA LYS A 39 12.86 -8.45 6.12
C LYS A 39 11.41 -8.58 6.54
N LEU A 40 10.49 -8.11 5.71
CA LEU A 40 9.05 -8.10 6.00
C LEU A 40 8.31 -9.21 5.25
N LYS A 41 9.01 -10.25 4.78
CA LYS A 41 8.40 -11.36 4.07
C LYS A 41 7.34 -12.06 4.91
N GLY A 42 6.11 -12.06 4.40
CA GLY A 42 4.93 -12.62 5.07
C GLY A 42 4.17 -11.62 5.97
N ILE A 43 4.74 -10.44 6.21
CA ILE A 43 4.11 -9.32 6.93
C ILE A 43 3.66 -8.26 5.94
N LEU A 44 4.57 -7.82 5.08
CA LEU A 44 4.35 -6.84 4.02
C LEU A 44 4.24 -7.58 2.68
N GLY A 45 3.16 -7.34 1.96
CA GLY A 45 3.06 -7.73 0.56
C GLY A 45 3.12 -6.51 -0.36
N TYR A 46 3.41 -6.75 -1.63
CA TYR A 46 3.44 -5.76 -2.69
C TYR A 46 2.64 -6.31 -3.87
N THR A 47 1.76 -5.49 -4.46
CA THR A 47 1.14 -5.85 -5.75
C THR A 47 0.86 -4.63 -6.64
N GLU A 48 0.89 -4.90 -7.93
CA GLU A 48 0.66 -3.99 -9.05
C GLU A 48 -0.63 -4.36 -9.80
N ASP A 49 -1.45 -5.25 -9.24
CA ASP A 49 -2.71 -5.61 -9.88
C ASP A 49 -3.82 -4.62 -9.54
N TYR A 50 -4.84 -4.56 -10.41
CA TYR A 50 -6.08 -3.85 -10.14
C TYR A 50 -6.97 -4.72 -9.26
N VAL A 51 -7.00 -4.40 -7.98
CA VAL A 51 -7.65 -5.19 -6.93
C VAL A 51 -8.47 -4.28 -6.03
N VAL A 52 -9.56 -4.83 -5.50
CA VAL A 52 -10.51 -4.14 -4.63
C VAL A 52 -10.40 -4.67 -3.20
N SER A 53 -10.98 -3.95 -2.23
CA SER A 53 -10.90 -4.32 -0.81
C SER A 53 -11.35 -5.75 -0.52
N THR A 54 -12.34 -6.26 -1.26
CA THR A 54 -12.88 -7.62 -1.10
C THR A 54 -11.86 -8.72 -1.45
N ASP A 55 -10.88 -8.43 -2.31
CA ASP A 55 -9.87 -9.41 -2.73
C ASP A 55 -8.91 -9.78 -1.58
N PHE A 56 -8.91 -9.00 -0.50
CA PHE A 56 -8.02 -9.18 0.65
C PHE A 56 -8.69 -9.80 1.87
N VAL A 57 -9.98 -10.16 1.75
CA VAL A 57 -10.69 -10.80 2.86
C VAL A 57 -10.06 -12.17 3.13
N GLY A 58 -9.46 -12.33 4.31
CA GLY A 58 -8.73 -13.54 4.70
C GLY A 58 -7.25 -13.58 4.32
N ASP A 59 -6.67 -12.47 3.83
CA ASP A 59 -5.21 -12.36 3.70
C ASP A 59 -4.55 -12.31 5.09
N ASN A 60 -3.53 -13.14 5.31
CA ASN A 60 -2.80 -13.23 6.58
C ASN A 60 -1.66 -12.20 6.70
N ARG A 61 -1.42 -11.42 5.65
CA ARG A 61 -0.43 -10.34 5.67
C ARG A 61 -0.97 -9.17 6.48
N LEU A 62 -0.08 -8.52 7.23
CA LEU A 62 -0.44 -7.36 8.05
C LEU A 62 -0.60 -6.09 7.21
N MET A 63 0.13 -5.97 6.11
CA MET A 63 0.06 -4.81 5.23
C MET A 63 0.31 -5.20 3.78
N LEU A 64 -0.41 -4.57 2.86
CA LEU A 64 -0.22 -4.71 1.43
C LEU A 64 -0.03 -3.33 0.81
N PHE A 65 1.09 -3.14 0.11
CA PHE A 65 1.34 -1.91 -0.63
C PHE A 65 0.80 -2.01 -2.06
N MET A 66 0.00 -1.01 -2.44
CA MET A 66 -0.71 -0.94 -3.72
C MET A 66 -0.17 0.22 -4.57
N THR A 67 0.47 -0.10 -5.69
CA THR A 67 1.07 0.91 -6.58
C THR A 67 0.04 1.74 -7.36
N TYR A 68 -1.16 1.20 -7.63
CA TYR A 68 -2.15 1.90 -8.48
C TYR A 68 -3.01 2.91 -7.73
N VAL A 69 -3.20 2.73 -6.42
CA VAL A 69 -3.95 3.68 -5.59
C VAL A 69 -3.17 5.00 -5.44
N LEU A 70 -1.84 4.94 -5.29
CA LEU A 70 -1.02 6.14 -5.09
C LEU A 70 -1.03 7.09 -6.29
N HIS A 71 -1.15 6.55 -7.52
CA HIS A 71 -1.08 7.36 -8.74
C HIS A 71 -2.37 8.15 -8.99
N HIS A 72 -3.52 7.69 -8.47
CA HIS A 72 -4.80 8.36 -8.65
C HIS A 72 -5.14 9.31 -7.51
N VAL A 73 -4.55 9.13 -6.33
CA VAL A 73 -4.73 10.02 -5.16
C VAL A 73 -3.88 11.28 -5.27
N SER A 74 -2.73 11.25 -5.96
CA SER A 74 -1.90 12.44 -6.18
C SER A 74 -2.48 13.46 -7.19
N MET A 75 -3.73 13.29 -7.61
CA MET A 75 -4.44 14.17 -8.56
C MET A 75 -5.62 14.94 -7.94
N PHE A 76 -5.68 15.01 -6.60
CA PHE A 76 -6.56 15.91 -5.84
C PHE A 76 -5.78 16.76 -4.85
#